data_AF-A0A6B3IPS0-F1
#
_entry.id   AF-A0A6B3IPS0-F1
#
_cell.length_a   1.000
_cell.length_b   1.000
_cell.length_c   1.000
_cell.angle_alpha   90.00
_cell.angle_beta   90.00
_cell.angle_gamma   90.00
#
_symmetry.space_group_name_H-M   'P 1'
#
loop_
_entity.id
_entity.type
_entity.pdbx_description
1 polymer ?
#
loop_
_entity_poly.entity_id
_entity_poly.type
_entity_poly.pdbx_seq_one_letter_code
_entity_poly.pdbx_strand_id
1 'polypeptide(L)'
;VPPGAITVVVGANACGKSTLLRSMSRLLAPREGRVVLDGKEVHRLPAKELARTLGLLPQSPVAPEGITVSDLVGRGRHPHQSMFSRWNEKDDAAVASALEAT
;
A
#
# COMPACT_ATOMS: atom_id res chain seq x y z
N VAL A 1 11.62 9.98 -3.04
CA VAL A 1 10.40 10.75 -3.34
C VAL A 1 10.23 11.78 -2.24
N PRO A 2 10.07 13.07 -2.54
CA PRO A 2 9.95 14.11 -1.52
C PRO A 2 8.67 13.90 -0.67
N PRO A 3 8.75 13.99 0.67
CA PRO A 3 7.58 13.95 1.54
C PRO A 3 6.59 15.08 1.22
N GLY A 4 5.28 14.80 1.32
CA GLY A 4 4.22 15.80 1.13
C GLY A 4 4.01 16.27 -0.32
N ALA A 5 4.70 15.66 -1.29
CA ALA A 5 4.62 16.04 -2.69
C ALA A 5 4.10 14.90 -3.56
N ILE A 6 3.33 15.26 -4.59
CA ILE A 6 2.90 14.32 -5.63
C ILE A 6 4.02 14.22 -6.67
N THR A 7 4.54 13.01 -6.86
CA THR A 7 5.56 12.72 -7.88
C THR A 7 4.94 11.91 -9.00
N VAL A 8 5.13 12.35 -10.25
CA VAL A 8 4.58 11.71 -11.45
C VAL A 8 5.70 11.05 -12.23
N VAL A 9 5.49 9.78 -12.63
CA VAL A 9 6.40 9.06 -13.53
C VAL A 9 5.82 9.06 -14.94
N VAL A 10 6.46 9.77 -15.87
CA VAL A 10 6.00 9.92 -17.27
C VAL A 10 6.92 9.15 -18.21
N GLY A 11 6.34 8.54 -19.24
CA GLY A 11 7.07 7.85 -20.30
C GLY A 11 6.13 7.05 -21.20
N ALA A 12 6.62 6.61 -22.36
CA ALA A 12 5.84 5.83 -23.32
C ALA A 12 5.29 4.51 -22.74
N ASN A 13 4.35 3.89 -23.46
CA ASN A 13 3.93 2.52 -23.12
C ASN A 13 5.14 1.58 -23.18
N ALA A 14 5.15 0.58 -22.30
CA ALA A 14 6.25 -0.37 -22.12
C ALA A 14 7.62 0.20 -21.69
N CYS A 15 7.73 1.50 -21.35
CA CYS A 15 9.00 2.06 -20.84
C CYS A 15 9.36 1.64 -19.40
N GLY A 16 8.61 0.71 -18.78
CA GLY A 16 8.91 0.16 -17.46
C GLY A 16 8.27 0.84 -16.26
N LYS A 17 7.32 1.77 -16.42
CA LYS A 17 6.65 2.47 -15.29
C LYS A 17 6.05 1.50 -14.25
N SER A 18 5.28 0.52 -14.71
CA SER A 18 4.66 -0.47 -13.82
C SER A 18 5.71 -1.38 -13.17
N THR A 19 6.80 -1.68 -13.88
CA THR A 19 7.95 -2.42 -13.34
C THR A 19 8.62 -1.62 -12.23
N LEU A 20 8.85 -0.32 -12.43
CA LEU A 20 9.40 0.59 -11.43
C LEU A 20 8.53 0.64 -10.17
N LEU A 21 7.22 0.88 -10.32
CA LEU A 21 6.30 0.94 -9.18
C LEU A 21 6.24 -0.40 -8.42
N ARG A 22 6.22 -1.53 -9.12
CA ARG A 22 6.28 -2.87 -8.50
C ARG A 22 7.59 -3.09 -7.75
N SER A 23 8.72 -2.63 -8.30
CA SER A 23 10.00 -2.72 -7.60
C SER A 23 10.02 -1.85 -6.35
N MET A 24 9.53 -0.62 -6.45
CA MET A 24 9.38 0.29 -5.30
C MET A 24 8.48 -0.30 -4.21
N SER A 25 7.47 -1.08 -4.61
CA SER A 25 6.51 -1.69 -3.69
C SER A 25 6.84 -3.12 -3.25
N ARG A 26 8.08 -3.58 -3.45
CA ARG A 26 8.54 -4.94 -3.10
C ARG A 26 7.83 -6.08 -3.86
N LEU A 27 6.97 -5.76 -4.84
CA LEU A 27 6.32 -6.79 -5.67
C LEU A 27 7.26 -7.37 -6.73
N LEU A 28 8.37 -6.68 -7.01
CA LEU A 28 9.43 -7.15 -7.88
C LEU A 28 10.78 -6.85 -7.22
N ALA A 29 11.67 -7.83 -7.10
CA ALA A 29 13.03 -7.58 -6.61
C ALA A 29 13.86 -6.91 -7.72
N PRO A 30 14.56 -5.79 -7.45
CA PRO A 30 15.51 -5.24 -8.40
C PRO A 30 16.68 -6.21 -8.58
N ARG A 31 17.21 -6.31 -9.81
CA ARG A 31 18.40 -7.15 -10.09
C ARG A 31 19.64 -6.60 -9.40
N GLU A 32 19.76 -5.28 -9.37
CA GLU A 32 20.89 -4.55 -8.79
C GLU A 32 20.38 -3.29 -8.08
N GLY A 33 21.17 -2.76 -7.16
CA GLY A 33 20.81 -1.60 -6.35
C GLY A 33 19.84 -1.93 -5.23
N ARG A 34 19.20 -0.90 -4.66
CA ARG A 34 18.29 -1.03 -3.53
C ARG A 34 17.17 0.01 -3.58
N VAL A 35 16.01 -0.34 -3.04
CA VAL A 35 14.89 0.57 -2.79
C VAL A 35 14.88 0.94 -1.31
N VAL A 36 14.90 2.24 -1.02
CA VAL A 36 14.96 2.77 0.35
C VAL A 36 13.73 3.63 0.62
N LEU A 37 13.07 3.37 1.75
CA LEU A 37 11.97 4.17 2.30
C LEU A 37 12.35 4.57 3.73
N ASP A 38 12.36 5.88 4.01
CA ASP A 38 12.71 6.45 5.32
C ASP A 38 14.04 5.90 5.90
N GLY A 39 15.06 5.79 5.05
CA GLY A 39 16.39 5.29 5.41
C GLY A 39 16.50 3.76 5.54
N LYS A 40 15.40 3.01 5.38
CA LYS A 40 15.38 1.54 5.49
C LYS A 40 15.19 0.88 4.13
N GLU A 41 15.90 -0.23 3.90
CA GLU A 41 15.72 -1.02 2.68
C GLU A 41 14.38 -1.76 2.68
N VAL A 42 13.52 -1.45 1.71
CA VAL A 42 12.15 -1.96 1.62
C VAL A 42 12.10 -3.50 1.61
N HIS A 43 13.06 -4.14 0.94
CA HIS A 43 13.11 -5.60 0.82
C HIS A 43 13.55 -6.31 2.11
N ARG A 44 14.13 -5.57 3.07
CA ARG A 44 14.57 -6.10 4.38
C ARG A 44 13.58 -5.85 5.51
N LEU A 45 12.57 -5.00 5.29
CA LEU A 45 11.55 -4.72 6.28
C LEU A 45 10.61 -5.91 6.51
N PRO A 46 10.13 -6.15 7.75
CA PRO A 46 9.01 -7.04 8.00
C PRO A 46 7.78 -6.61 7.18
N ALA A 47 7.09 -7.56 6.56
CA ALA A 47 5.97 -7.26 5.65
C ALA A 47 4.88 -6.41 6.32
N LYS A 48 4.59 -6.67 7.60
CA LYS A 48 3.62 -5.92 8.39
C LYS A 48 4.06 -4.48 8.69
N GLU A 49 5.36 -4.24 8.88
CA GLU A 49 5.89 -2.88 9.08
C GLU A 49 5.79 -2.10 7.79
N LEU A 50 6.22 -2.69 6.67
CA LEU A 50 6.15 -2.05 5.35
C LEU A 50 4.70 -1.70 4.96
N ALA A 51 3.75 -2.62 5.16
CA ALA A 51 2.35 -2.41 4.79
C ALA A 51 1.63 -1.34 5.63
N ARG A 52 2.23 -0.85 6.73
CA ARG A 52 1.71 0.29 7.51
C ARG A 52 2.14 1.64 6.96
N THR A 53 3.21 1.68 6.17
CA THR A 53 3.80 2.93 5.65
C THR A 53 3.73 3.04 4.13
N LEU A 54 3.52 1.92 3.44
CA LEU A 54 3.42 1.86 1.99
C LEU A 54 2.13 1.18 1.54
N GLY A 55 1.30 1.93 0.79
CA GLY A 55 0.15 1.42 0.05
C GLY A 55 0.42 1.35 -1.45
N LEU A 56 -0.26 0.43 -2.14
CA LEU A 56 -0.25 0.33 -3.61
C LEU A 56 -1.68 0.19 -4.11
N LEU A 57 -2.11 1.14 -4.94
CA LEU A 57 -3.36 1.02 -5.69
C LEU A 57 -3.06 0.41 -7.07
N PRO A 58 -3.52 -0.82 -7.37
CA PRO A 58 -3.34 -1.39 -8.70
C PRO A 58 -4.17 -0.62 -9.74
N GLN A 59 -3.77 -0.72 -11.01
CA GLN A 59 -4.48 -0.08 -12.12
C GLN A 59 -5.92 -0.58 -12.29
N SER A 60 -6.18 -1.84 -11.94
CA SER A 60 -7.51 -2.46 -12.01
C SER A 60 -7.78 -3.19 -10.69
N PRO A 61 -8.33 -2.51 -9.68
CA PRO A 61 -8.73 -3.16 -8.44
C PRO A 61 -9.94 -4.06 -8.69
N VAL A 62 -9.83 -5.33 -8.28
CA VAL A 62 -10.96 -6.27 -8.28
C VAL A 62 -11.46 -6.41 -6.85
N ALA A 63 -12.70 -5.98 -6.60
CA ALA A 63 -13.36 -6.22 -5.34
C ALA A 63 -13.91 -7.66 -5.31
N PRO A 64 -13.66 -8.44 -4.25
CA PRO A 64 -14.29 -9.74 -4.09
C PRO A 64 -15.81 -9.63 -4.00
N GLU A 65 -16.52 -10.63 -4.49
CA GLU A 65 -17.97 -10.69 -4.38
C GLU A 65 -18.42 -10.86 -2.92
N GLY A 66 -19.65 -10.43 -2.64
CA GLY A 66 -20.30 -10.66 -1.34
C GLY A 66 -19.77 -9.81 -0.18
N ILE A 67 -19.11 -8.68 -0.46
CA ILE A 67 -18.66 -7.73 0.58
C ILE A 67 -19.19 -6.32 0.33
N THR A 68 -19.36 -5.54 1.39
CA THR A 68 -19.71 -4.13 1.29
C THR A 68 -18.48 -3.27 0.97
N VAL A 69 -18.72 -2.01 0.58
CA VAL A 69 -17.64 -1.02 0.43
C VAL A 69 -16.88 -0.83 1.75
N SER A 70 -17.61 -0.81 2.88
CA SER A 70 -17.00 -0.71 4.22
C SER A 70 -16.07 -1.89 4.52
N ASP A 71 -16.49 -3.12 4.18
CA ASP A 71 -15.66 -4.31 4.35
C ASP A 71 -14.39 -4.25 3.49
N LEU A 72 -14.51 -3.77 2.24
CA LEU A 72 -13.37 -3.61 1.34
C LEU A 72 -12.35 -2.61 1.90
N VAL A 73 -12.81 -1.43 2.33
CA VAL A 73 -11.95 -0.42 2.95
C VAL A 73 -11.36 -0.93 4.27
N GLY A 74 -12.16 -1.67 5.05
CA GLY A 74 -11.75 -2.30 6.30
C GLY A 74 -10.57 -3.25 6.15
N ARG A 75 -10.41 -3.93 5.00
CA ARG A 75 -9.23 -4.77 4.74
C ARG A 75 -7.91 -3.98 4.73
N GLY A 76 -7.95 -2.66 4.48
CA GLY A 76 -6.80 -1.79 4.64
C GLY A 76 -6.24 -1.75 6.07
N ARG A 77 -7.04 -2.14 7.08
CA ARG A 77 -6.64 -2.18 8.49
C ARG A 77 -5.84 -3.43 8.87
N HIS A 78 -5.76 -4.44 8.01
CA HIS A 78 -5.09 -5.71 8.31
C HIS A 78 -3.65 -5.56 8.87
N PRO A 79 -2.77 -4.69 8.35
CA PRO A 79 -1.44 -4.49 8.92
C PRO A 79 -1.45 -3.85 10.33
N HIS A 80 -2.52 -3.16 10.71
CA HIS A 80 -2.64 -2.46 11.98
C HIS A 80 -3.15 -3.36 13.11
N GLN A 81 -3.86 -4.44 12.78
CA GLN A 81 -4.40 -5.40 13.75
C GLN A 81 -3.30 -6.35 14.28
N SER A 82 -3.34 -6.73 15.56
CA SER A 82 -2.50 -7.81 16.10
C SER A 82 -3.16 -9.17 15.85
N MET A 83 -2.39 -10.27 15.89
CA MET A 83 -2.91 -11.63 15.60
C MET A 83 -4.09 -12.05 16.50
N PHE A 84 -4.22 -11.43 17.67
CA PHE A 84 -5.30 -11.68 18.64
C PHE A 84 -6.19 -10.44 18.86
N SER A 85 -5.96 -9.36 18.12
CA SER A 85 -6.80 -8.17 18.24
C SER A 85 -8.15 -8.46 17.61
N ARG A 86 -9.21 -8.22 18.37
CA ARG A 86 -10.52 -8.01 17.76
C ARG A 86 -10.55 -6.66 17.07
N TRP A 87 -11.48 -6.56 16.12
CA TRP A 87 -11.92 -5.28 15.59
C TRP A 87 -12.32 -4.36 16.74
N ASN A 88 -11.94 -3.09 16.67
CA ASN A 88 -12.18 -2.11 17.72
C ASN A 88 -12.56 -0.74 17.12
N GLU A 89 -12.99 0.18 17.99
CA GLU A 89 -13.46 1.51 17.61
C GLU A 89 -12.44 2.33 16.80
N LYS A 90 -11.12 2.11 16.98
CA LYS A 90 -10.10 2.81 16.18
C LYS A 90 -10.08 2.32 14.73
N ASP A 91 -10.44 1.06 14.50
CA ASP A 91 -10.56 0.52 13.16
C ASP A 91 -11.83 1.06 12.48
N ASP A 92 -12.95 1.15 13.21
CA ASP A 92 -14.17 1.80 12.72
C ASP A 92 -13.93 3.26 12.33
N ALA A 93 -13.29 4.04 13.21
CA ALA A 93 -12.99 5.44 12.94
C ALA A 93 -12.05 5.62 11.74
N ALA A 94 -11.06 4.74 11.58
CA ALA A 94 -10.14 4.78 10.45
C ALA A 94 -10.84 4.45 9.12
N VAL A 95 -11.78 3.50 9.13
CA VAL A 95 -12.58 3.15 7.94
C VAL A 95 -13.54 4.29 7.58
N ALA A 96 -14.24 4.85 8.57
CA ALA A 96 -15.14 5.98 8.34
C ALA A 96 -14.41 7.19 7.75
N SER A 97 -13.25 7.57 8.33
CA SER A 97 -12.44 8.68 7.82
C SER A 97 -11.93 8.45 6.39
N ALA A 98 -11.59 7.20 6.03
CA ALA A 98 -11.18 6.88 4.66
C ALA A 98 -12.34 7.00 3.66
N LEU A 99 -13.56 6.62 4.06
CA LEU A 99 -14.76 6.75 3.23
C LEU A 99 -15.18 8.21 3.04
N GLU A 100 -15.06 9.05 4.08
CA GLU A 100 -15.37 10.49 3.99
C GLU A 100 -14.37 11.28 3.13
N ALA A 101 -13.13 10.79 3.00
CA ALA A 101 -12.09 11.42 2.20
C ALA A 101 -12.19 11.11 0.67
N THR A 102 -13.20 10.35 0.25
CA THR A 102 -13.44 9.95 -1.16
C THR A 102 -14.48 10.85 -1.81
#